data_AF-A0A5N8AI47-F1
#
_entry.id   AF-A0A5N8AI47-F1
#
_cell.length_a   1.000
_cell.length_b   1.000
_cell.length_c   1.000
_cell.angle_alpha   90.00
_cell.angle_beta   90.00
_cell.angle_gamma   90.00
#
_symmetry.space_group_name_H-M   'P 1'
#
loop_
_entity.id
_entity.type
_entity.pdbx_description
1 polymer ?
#
loop_
_entity_poly.entity_id
_entity_poly.type
_entity_poly.pdbx_seq_one_letter_code
_entity_poly.pdbx_strand_id
1 'polypeptide(L)'
;MIVIRVELWSAITGEKIEIARMNISNTGGTENIGNYACETLRGRSTADLNRRIVQRKGRVLSHPRLSQHVWHLVAKALTGMGYGGRS
;
A
#
# COMPACT_ATOMS: atom_id res chain seq x y z
N MET A 1 6.64 -2.66 -9.11
CA MET A 1 5.48 -2.06 -8.43
C MET A 1 4.95 -3.10 -7.45
N ILE A 2 4.71 -2.71 -6.20
CA ILE A 2 4.12 -3.57 -5.17
C ILE A 2 2.64 -3.19 -5.04
N VAL A 3 1.76 -4.19 -5.02
CA VAL A 3 0.33 -4.02 -4.79
C VAL A 3 -0.03 -4.68 -3.46
N ILE A 4 -0.63 -3.91 -2.57
CA ILE A 4 -1.06 -4.36 -1.26
C ILE A 4 -2.58 -4.39 -1.30
N ARG A 5 -3.16 -5.54 -0.96
CA ARG A 5 -4.61 -5.74 -0.87
C ARG A 5 -4.97 -6.08 0.55
N VAL A 6 -6.06 -5.50 1.04
CA VAL A 6 -6.72 -5.92 2.27
C VAL A 6 -7.97 -6.68 1.87
N GLU A 7 -8.06 -7.92 2.34
CA GLU A 7 -9.15 -8.81 2.00
C GLU A 7 -9.87 -9.27 3.27
N LEU A 8 -11.20 -9.32 3.20
CA LEU A 8 -12.04 -9.98 4.19
C LEU A 8 -12.29 -11.41 3.72
N TRP A 9 -11.95 -12.39 4.56
CA TRP A 9 -12.11 -13.80 4.26
C TRP A 9 -13.19 -14.39 5.18
N SER A 10 -14.25 -14.93 4.58
CA SER A 10 -15.32 -15.62 5.30
C SER A 10 -14.92 -17.07 5.59
N ALA A 11 -14.84 -17.44 6.86
CA ALA A 11 -14.60 -18.82 7.26
C ALA A 11 -15.81 -19.74 7.02
N ILE A 12 -17.01 -19.16 6.86
CA ILE A 12 -18.27 -19.90 6.70
C ILE A 12 -18.53 -20.20 5.22
N THR A 13 -18.42 -19.18 4.37
CA THR A 13 -18.74 -19.28 2.93
C THR A 13 -17.50 -19.48 2.07
N GLY A 14 -16.30 -19.27 2.59
CA GLY A 14 -15.04 -19.29 1.84
C GLY A 14 -14.83 -18.06 0.94
N GLU A 15 -15.77 -17.12 0.94
CA GLU A 15 -15.72 -15.92 0.11
C GLU A 15 -14.58 -14.99 0.52
N LYS A 16 -13.94 -14.37 -0.47
CA LYS A 16 -12.87 -13.39 -0.29
C LYS A 16 -13.24 -12.10 -0.99
N ILE A 17 -13.28 -11.01 -0.22
CA ILE A 17 -13.67 -9.69 -0.74
C ILE A 17 -12.53 -8.72 -0.50
N GLU A 18 -12.07 -8.07 -1.56
CA GLU A 18 -11.10 -6.99 -1.44
C GLU A 18 -11.80 -5.70 -0.98
N ILE A 19 -11.31 -5.14 0.13
CA ILE A 19 -11.90 -3.96 0.77
C ILE A 19 -10.99 -2.73 0.74
N ALA A 20 -9.69 -2.89 0.46
CA ALA A 20 -8.78 -1.78 0.25
C ALA A 20 -7.58 -2.19 -0.62
N ARG A 21 -7.03 -1.22 -1.37
CA ARG A 21 -5.83 -1.42 -2.20
C ARG A 21 -4.86 -0.25 -2.05
N MET A 22 -3.57 -0.56 -1.96
CA MET A 22 -2.46 0.39 -2.03
C MET A 22 -1.46 -0.04 -3.10
N ASN A 23 -0.97 0.91 -3.88
CA ASN A 23 0.09 0.73 -4.84
C ASN A 23 1.35 1.45 -4.35
N ILE A 24 2.49 0.77 -4.40
CA ILE A 24 3.81 1.34 -4.12
C ILE A 24 4.71 1.13 -5.35
N SER A 25 5.08 2.23 -5.98
CA SER A 25 5.89 2.24 -7.20
C SER A 25 7.30 2.74 -6.88
N ASN A 26 8.33 1.98 -7.25
CA ASN A 26 9.71 2.45 -7.14
C ASN A 26 9.92 3.61 -8.14
N THR A 27 10.49 4.72 -7.67
CA THR A 27 10.74 5.93 -8.46
C THR A 27 12.24 6.28 -8.51
N GLY A 28 13.12 5.34 -8.17
CA GLY A 28 14.57 5.52 -8.15
C GLY A 28 15.25 4.97 -6.89
N GLY A 29 16.55 5.19 -6.79
CA GLY A 29 17.41 4.73 -5.70
C GLY A 29 18.61 3.91 -6.18
N THR A 30 19.28 3.24 -5.26
CA THR A 30 20.40 2.33 -5.50
C THR A 30 19.97 0.88 -5.27
N GLU A 31 20.88 -0.09 -5.47
CA GLU A 31 20.61 -1.51 -5.20
C GLU A 31 20.00 -1.75 -3.81
N ASN A 32 20.57 -1.13 -2.77
CA ASN A 32 20.17 -1.32 -1.38
C ASN A 32 19.11 -0.33 -0.88
N ILE A 33 18.94 0.81 -1.56
CA ILE A 33 18.11 1.93 -1.12
C ILE A 33 17.06 2.26 -2.19
N GLY A 34 15.77 2.26 -1.84
CA GLY A 34 14.69 2.60 -2.76
C GLY A 34 13.91 3.87 -2.38
N ASN A 35 13.55 4.65 -3.39
CA ASN A 35 12.55 5.71 -3.30
C ASN A 35 11.24 5.22 -3.91
N TYR A 36 10.11 5.56 -3.29
CA TYR A 36 8.81 5.05 -3.68
C TYR A 36 7.72 6.11 -3.66
N ALA A 37 6.88 6.10 -4.69
CA ALA A 37 5.58 6.78 -4.71
C ALA A 37 4.51 5.80 -4.23
N CYS A 38 3.65 6.26 -3.32
CA CYS A 38 2.62 5.43 -2.68
C CYS A 38 1.25 6.04 -2.92
N GLU A 39 0.27 5.21 -3.24
CA GLU A 39 -1.11 5.64 -3.49
C GLU A 39 -2.10 4.64 -2.90
N THR A 40 -3.08 5.10 -2.12
CA THR A 40 -4.26 4.28 -1.77
C THR A 40 -5.39 4.54 -2.75
N LEU A 41 -6.22 3.52 -2.99
CA LEU A 41 -7.38 3.65 -3.87
C LEU A 41 -8.67 3.84 -3.08
N ARG A 42 -9.57 4.65 -3.63
CA ARG A 42 -10.90 4.92 -3.08
C ARG A 42 -11.85 3.77 -3.42
N GLY A 43 -12.51 3.22 -2.42
CA GLY A 43 -13.50 2.16 -2.59
C GLY A 43 -13.54 1.20 -1.41
N ARG A 44 -14.55 0.35 -1.38
CA ARG A 44 -14.68 -0.77 -0.41
C ARG A 44 -15.02 -2.10 -1.07
N SER A 45 -14.91 -2.16 -2.39
CA SER A 45 -15.18 -3.35 -3.20
C SER A 45 -14.14 -3.47 -4.31
N THR A 46 -13.92 -4.69 -4.80
CA THR A 46 -13.05 -4.94 -5.95
C THR A 46 -13.44 -4.09 -7.17
N ALA A 47 -14.74 -3.91 -7.41
CA ALA A 47 -15.23 -3.10 -8.52
C ALA A 47 -14.83 -1.62 -8.39
N ASP A 48 -14.98 -1.04 -7.19
CA ASP A 48 -14.56 0.34 -6.94
C ASP A 48 -13.05 0.52 -7.09
N LEU A 49 -12.28 -0.42 -6.50
CA LEU A 49 -10.81 -0.38 -6.51
C LEU A 49 -10.24 -0.59 -7.92
N ASN A 50 -10.95 -1.32 -8.79
CA ASN A 50 -10.57 -1.49 -10.19
C ASN A 50 -10.72 -0.20 -11.02
N ARG A 51 -11.51 0.79 -10.57
CA ARG A 51 -11.56 2.12 -11.20
C ARG A 51 -10.30 2.95 -10.96
N ARG A 52 -9.40 2.50 -10.07
CA ARG A 52 -8.10 3.15 -9.78
C ARG A 52 -8.19 4.63 -9.39
N ILE A 53 -9.30 5.02 -8.76
CA ILE A 53 -9.47 6.38 -8.24
C ILE A 53 -8.57 6.52 -7.02
N VAL A 54 -7.56 7.40 -7.09
CA VAL A 54 -6.66 7.63 -5.96
C VAL A 54 -7.39 8.35 -4.83
N GLN A 55 -7.23 7.85 -3.60
CA GLN A 55 -7.75 8.46 -2.38
C GLN A 55 -6.68 9.32 -1.69
N ARG A 56 -5.47 8.79 -1.51
CA ARG A 56 -4.33 9.50 -0.91
C ARG A 56 -3.05 9.18 -1.65
N LYS A 57 -2.12 10.14 -1.62
CA LYS A 57 -0.76 9.99 -2.16
C LYS A 57 0.25 10.26 -1.07
N GLY A 58 1.39 9.58 -1.15
CA GLY A 58 2.52 9.75 -0.25
C GLY A 58 3.81 9.31 -0.91
N ARG A 59 4.92 9.53 -0.22
CA ARG A 59 6.26 9.14 -0.69
C ARG A 59 7.04 8.52 0.45
N VAL A 60 7.85 7.52 0.12
CA VAL A 60 8.87 6.98 1.01
C VAL A 60 10.22 7.21 0.35
N LEU A 61 11.12 7.87 1.05
CA LEU A 61 12.47 8.17 0.57
C LEU A 61 13.50 7.32 1.31
N SER A 62 14.54 6.94 0.61
CA SER A 62 15.72 6.25 1.15
C SER A 62 15.40 4.98 1.97
N HIS A 63 14.47 4.15 1.51
CA HIS A 63 14.07 2.93 2.19
C HIS A 63 15.10 1.79 1.97
N PRO A 64 15.66 1.17 3.03
CA PRO A 64 16.58 0.04 2.91
C PRO A 64 15.87 -1.25 2.44
N ARG A 65 15.78 -1.46 1.13
CA ARG A 65 14.82 -2.40 0.51
C ARG A 65 15.23 -3.88 0.54
N LEU A 66 16.51 -4.19 0.73
CA LEU A 66 17.01 -5.57 0.84
C LEU A 66 17.20 -6.00 2.30
N SER A 67 17.35 -5.05 3.22
CA SER A 67 17.59 -5.34 4.64
C SER A 67 16.32 -5.26 5.50
N GLN A 68 15.26 -4.60 5.04
CA GLN A 68 14.00 -4.48 5.78
C GLN A 68 12.89 -5.32 5.15
N HIS A 69 12.11 -6.00 6.01
CA HIS A 69 10.89 -6.66 5.57
C HIS A 69 9.91 -5.67 4.95
N VAL A 70 9.13 -6.09 3.94
CA VAL A 70 8.20 -5.23 3.18
C VAL A 70 7.20 -4.48 4.06
N TRP A 71 6.85 -5.03 5.23
CA TRP A 71 5.97 -4.38 6.20
C TRP A 71 6.50 -3.04 6.71
N HIS A 72 7.82 -2.85 6.80
CA HIS A 72 8.39 -1.53 7.12
C HIS A 72 8.13 -0.51 6.03
N LEU A 73 8.18 -0.90 4.76
CA LEU A 73 7.84 -0.04 3.64
C LEU A 73 6.35 0.31 3.65
N VAL A 74 5.49 -0.69 3.90
CA VAL A 74 4.03 -0.50 4.02
C VAL A 74 3.69 0.46 5.16
N ALA A 75 4.30 0.28 6.33
CA ALA A 75 4.10 1.16 7.48
C ALA A 75 4.51 2.61 7.16
N LYS A 76 5.72 2.82 6.60
CA LYS A 76 6.20 4.14 6.17
C LYS A 76 5.27 4.78 5.14
N ALA A 77 4.76 3.99 4.18
CA ALA A 77 3.82 4.46 3.18
C ALA A 77 2.49 4.93 3.81
N LEU A 78 1.93 4.13 4.71
CA LEU A 78 0.70 4.46 5.44
C LEU A 78 0.87 5.74 6.27
N THR A 79 1.95 5.84 7.05
CA THR A 79 2.29 7.05 7.80
C THR A 79 2.46 8.26 6.89
N GLY A 80 3.19 8.12 5.78
CA GLY A 80 3.39 9.19 4.79
C GLY A 80 2.11 9.66 4.10
N MET A 81 1.05 8.86 4.11
CA MET A 81 -0.29 9.20 3.62
C MET A 81 -1.25 9.67 4.74
N GLY A 82 -0.76 9.80 5.97
CA GLY A 82 -1.53 10.25 7.14
C GLY A 82 -2.49 9.21 7.70
N TYR A 83 -2.27 7.92 7.43
CA TYR A 83 -2.93 6.84 8.17
C TYR A 83 -2.18 6.58 9.48
N GLY A 84 -2.92 6.15 10.52
CA GLY A 84 -2.35 5.82 11.83
C GLY A 84 -2.42 6.94 12.88
N GLY A 85 -2.85 8.16 12.52
CA GLY A 85 -3.01 9.29 13.46
C GLY A 85 -1.70 9.78 14.09
N ARG A 86 -1.74 10.94 14.75
CA ARG A 86 -0.76 11.29 15.79
C ARG A 86 -1.31 10.71 17.09
N SER A 87 -0.60 9.77 17.70
CA SER A 87 -0.71 9.53 19.14
C SER A 87 -0.11 10.73 19.87
#